data_AF-A0A365Y5D5-F1
#
_entry.id   AF-A0A365Y5D5-F1
#
_cell.length_a   1.000
_cell.length_b   1.000
_cell.length_c   1.000
_cell.angle_alpha   90.00
_cell.angle_beta   90.00
_cell.angle_gamma   90.00
#
_symmetry.space_group_name_H-M   'P 1'
#
loop_
_entity.id
_entity.type
_entity.pdbx_description
1 polymer ?
#
loop_
_entity_poly.entity_id
_entity_poly.type
_entity_poly.pdbx_seq_one_letter_code
_entity_poly.pdbx_strand_id
1 'polypeptide(L)'
;MSSVEFNTLLVGNADFLKPFAFTLTKDTEQAKDLYQETLFRALSNQEKYLEGTNIRAWLFTIMRNIFINHYRKKAKNRMIAEPTVSDFFLNYQQSPSTNKADTNLRMKDIHVAVYHLPQIFKQPFLLYYEGYKYFEIADILQEPLGTIKSRIHFARKILKTQVPRH
;
A
#
# COMPACT_ATOMS: atom_id res chain seq x y z
N MET A 1 -7.29 -19.31 15.62
CA MET A 1 -8.52 -18.51 15.61
C MET A 1 -9.57 -19.18 14.75
N SER A 2 -10.78 -19.31 15.30
CA SER A 2 -11.95 -19.82 14.58
C SER A 2 -12.43 -18.83 13.52
N SER A 3 -13.19 -19.30 12.52
CA SER A 3 -13.78 -18.43 11.49
C SER A 3 -14.74 -17.38 12.07
N VAL A 4 -15.42 -17.70 13.16
CA VAL A 4 -16.32 -16.76 13.84
C VAL A 4 -15.52 -15.62 14.48
N GLU A 5 -14.45 -15.95 15.21
CA GLU A 5 -13.56 -14.95 15.81
C GLU A 5 -12.89 -14.05 14.75
N PHE A 6 -12.47 -14.64 13.62
CA PHE A 6 -11.93 -13.86 12.49
C PHE A 6 -12.95 -12.87 11.94
N ASN A 7 -14.18 -13.31 11.69
CA ASN A 7 -15.23 -12.46 11.13
C ASN A 7 -15.56 -11.28 12.04
N THR A 8 -15.64 -11.52 13.35
CA THR A 8 -15.84 -10.45 14.34
C THR A 8 -14.67 -9.47 14.34
N LEU A 9 -13.42 -9.98 14.32
CA LEU A 9 -12.22 -9.15 14.27
C LEU A 9 -12.18 -8.30 12.98
N LEU A 10 -12.54 -8.89 11.84
CA LEU A 10 -12.58 -8.27 10.53
C LEU A 10 -13.61 -7.12 10.50
N VAL A 11 -14.87 -7.42 10.81
CA VAL A 11 -15.97 -6.44 10.75
C VAL A 11 -15.72 -5.30 11.74
N GLY A 12 -15.27 -5.61 12.96
CA GLY A 12 -14.94 -4.61 13.98
C GLY A 12 -13.76 -3.70 13.62
N ASN A 13 -12.97 -4.06 12.60
CA ASN A 13 -11.81 -3.30 12.16
C ASN A 13 -11.86 -2.88 10.68
N ALA A 14 -12.98 -3.03 9.99
CA ALA A 14 -13.04 -2.72 8.55
C ALA A 14 -13.32 -1.24 8.26
N ASP A 15 -14.12 -0.57 9.10
CA ASP A 15 -14.68 0.75 8.79
C ASP A 15 -13.65 1.86 8.53
N PHE A 16 -12.47 1.76 9.13
CA PHE A 16 -11.39 2.74 8.88
C PHE A 16 -11.00 2.79 7.40
N LEU A 17 -11.23 1.73 6.62
CA LEU A 17 -10.91 1.65 5.20
C LEU A 17 -11.81 2.51 4.31
N LYS A 18 -13.05 2.83 4.72
CA LYS A 18 -14.01 3.59 3.91
C LYS A 18 -13.46 4.95 3.42
N PRO A 19 -12.91 5.83 4.28
CA PRO A 19 -12.31 7.09 3.83
C PRO A 19 -11.06 6.87 2.95
N PHE A 20 -10.29 5.80 3.17
CA PHE A 20 -9.14 5.48 2.31
C PHE A 20 -9.58 5.04 0.91
N ALA A 21 -10.61 4.20 0.82
CA ALA A 21 -11.17 3.77 -0.46
C ALA A 21 -11.61 4.98 -1.29
N PHE A 22 -12.35 5.91 -0.68
CA PHE A 22 -12.76 7.15 -1.35
C PHE A 22 -11.57 8.03 -1.74
N THR A 23 -10.55 8.14 -0.88
CA THR A 23 -9.35 8.91 -1.18
C THR A 23 -8.59 8.36 -2.39
N LEU A 24 -8.56 7.03 -2.54
CA LEU A 24 -7.90 6.34 -3.65
C LEU A 24 -8.70 6.45 -4.95
N THR A 25 -10.02 6.27 -4.91
CA THR A 25 -10.85 6.23 -6.13
C THR A 25 -11.36 7.58 -6.57
N LYS A 26 -11.53 8.53 -5.64
CA LYS A 26 -12.22 9.82 -5.83
C LYS A 26 -13.63 9.68 -6.40
N ASP A 27 -14.23 8.51 -6.25
CA ASP A 27 -15.54 8.14 -6.76
C ASP A 27 -16.22 7.22 -5.75
N THR A 28 -17.47 7.55 -5.41
CA THR A 28 -18.21 6.89 -4.33
C THR A 28 -18.57 5.45 -4.63
N GLU A 29 -18.95 5.12 -5.87
CA GLU A 29 -19.30 3.75 -6.25
C GLU A 29 -18.05 2.88 -6.33
N GLN A 30 -17.00 3.36 -7.00
CA GLN A 30 -15.71 2.68 -7.04
C GLN A 30 -15.09 2.49 -5.64
N ALA A 31 -15.33 3.42 -4.72
CA ALA A 31 -14.90 3.30 -3.33
C ALA A 31 -15.62 2.17 -2.59
N LYS A 32 -16.95 2.04 -2.79
CA LYS A 32 -17.74 0.94 -2.23
C LYS A 32 -17.26 -0.39 -2.79
N ASP A 33 -17.05 -0.48 -4.11
CA ASP A 33 -16.55 -1.69 -4.77
C ASP A 33 -15.17 -2.09 -4.24
N LEU A 34 -14.25 -1.14 -4.13
CA LEU A 34 -12.91 -1.38 -3.59
C LEU A 34 -12.96 -1.87 -2.14
N TYR A 35 -13.83 -1.28 -1.32
CA TYR A 35 -14.05 -1.69 0.06
C TYR A 35 -14.62 -3.12 0.14
N GLN A 36 -15.65 -3.43 -0.64
CA GLN A 36 -16.29 -4.76 -0.65
C GLN A 36 -15.32 -5.84 -1.14
N GLU A 37 -14.61 -5.60 -2.25
CA GLU A 37 -13.59 -6.51 -2.78
C GLU A 37 -12.46 -6.76 -1.75
N THR A 38 -12.10 -5.73 -0.97
CA THR A 38 -11.13 -5.88 0.11
C THR A 38 -11.60 -6.86 1.18
N LEU A 39 -12.86 -6.73 1.63
CA LEU A 39 -13.43 -7.64 2.63
C LEU A 39 -13.60 -9.05 2.07
N PHE A 40 -14.06 -9.18 0.84
CA PHE A 40 -14.17 -10.46 0.16
C PHE A 40 -12.81 -11.17 0.12
N ARG A 41 -11.75 -10.49 -0.32
CA ARG A 41 -10.40 -11.07 -0.33
C ARG A 41 -9.85 -11.37 1.05
N ALA A 42 -10.16 -10.56 2.05
CA ALA A 42 -9.75 -10.83 3.43
C ALA A 42 -10.39 -12.13 3.94
N LEU A 43 -11.68 -12.33 3.67
CA LEU A 43 -12.40 -13.57 3.99
C LEU A 43 -11.83 -14.77 3.23
N SER A 44 -11.67 -14.66 1.91
CA SER A 44 -11.15 -15.76 1.07
C SER A 44 -9.68 -16.12 1.37
N ASN A 45 -8.94 -15.26 2.04
CA ASN A 45 -7.54 -15.48 2.40
C ASN A 45 -7.31 -15.42 3.92
N GLN A 46 -8.34 -15.75 4.72
CA GLN A 46 -8.25 -15.76 6.18
C GLN A 46 -7.04 -16.56 6.68
N GLU A 47 -6.76 -17.71 6.05
CA GLU A 47 -5.62 -18.58 6.37
C GLU A 47 -4.24 -17.90 6.24
N LYS A 48 -4.14 -16.80 5.49
CA LYS A 48 -2.91 -16.01 5.32
C LYS A 48 -2.75 -14.94 6.39
N TYR A 49 -3.77 -14.71 7.21
CA TYR A 49 -3.68 -13.82 8.35
C TYR A 49 -2.95 -14.51 9.50
N LEU A 50 -1.86 -13.90 9.96
CA LEU A 50 -1.13 -14.36 11.13
C LEU A 50 -1.75 -13.73 12.38
N GLU A 51 -2.30 -14.56 13.25
CA GLU A 51 -2.90 -14.14 14.52
C GLU A 51 -1.91 -13.34 15.38
N GLY A 52 -2.41 -12.31 16.06
CA GLY A 52 -1.58 -11.38 16.84
C GLY A 52 -0.89 -10.28 16.00
N THR A 53 -1.00 -10.31 14.67
CA THR A 53 -0.55 -9.19 13.81
C THR A 53 -1.63 -8.13 13.62
N ASN A 54 -1.25 -6.91 13.25
CA ASN A 54 -2.18 -5.79 13.09
C ASN A 54 -3.12 -6.01 11.89
N ILE A 55 -4.39 -6.36 12.16
CA ILE A 55 -5.40 -6.62 11.13
C ILE A 55 -5.66 -5.39 10.25
N ARG A 56 -5.64 -4.17 10.81
CA ARG A 56 -5.84 -2.93 10.03
C ARG A 56 -4.73 -2.76 8.98
N ALA A 57 -3.48 -2.99 9.36
CA ALA A 57 -2.36 -2.94 8.41
C ALA A 57 -2.47 -4.01 7.32
N TRP A 58 -2.94 -5.21 7.67
CA TRP A 58 -3.17 -6.28 6.71
C TRP A 58 -4.30 -5.95 5.72
N LEU A 59 -5.44 -5.45 6.20
CA LEU A 59 -6.57 -5.01 5.38
C LEU A 59 -6.19 -3.85 4.45
N PHE A 60 -5.44 -2.87 4.97
CA PHE A 60 -4.94 -1.77 4.16
C PHE A 60 -4.03 -2.27 3.03
N THR A 61 -3.19 -3.27 3.30
CA THR A 61 -2.32 -3.89 2.29
C THR A 61 -3.15 -4.57 1.19
N ILE A 62 -4.21 -5.29 1.56
CA ILE A 62 -5.13 -5.92 0.60
C ILE A 62 -5.80 -4.87 -0.28
N MET A 63 -6.43 -3.86 0.31
CA MET A 63 -7.11 -2.77 -0.41
C MET A 63 -6.18 -2.08 -1.40
N ARG A 64 -4.99 -1.73 -0.92
CA ARG A 64 -3.96 -1.06 -1.72
C ARG A 64 -3.53 -1.91 -2.91
N ASN A 65 -3.33 -3.21 -2.71
CA ASN A 65 -2.96 -4.12 -3.80
C ASN A 65 -4.08 -4.26 -4.82
N ILE A 66 -5.35 -4.35 -4.39
CA ILE A 66 -6.50 -4.35 -5.30
C ILE A 66 -6.52 -3.08 -6.14
N PHE A 67 -6.42 -1.92 -5.50
CA PHE A 67 -6.44 -0.62 -6.18
C PHE A 67 -5.32 -0.48 -7.22
N ILE A 68 -4.09 -0.81 -6.85
CA ILE A 68 -2.94 -0.74 -7.77
C ILE A 68 -3.13 -1.68 -8.95
N ASN A 69 -3.59 -2.91 -8.71
CA ASN A 69 -3.86 -3.87 -9.78
C ASN A 69 -4.96 -3.37 -10.74
N HIS A 70 -6.04 -2.78 -10.21
CA HIS A 70 -7.10 -2.17 -11.02
C HIS A 70 -6.58 -0.99 -11.83
N TYR A 71 -5.80 -0.12 -11.20
CA TYR A 71 -5.17 1.03 -11.86
C TYR A 71 -4.25 0.59 -13.00
N ARG A 72 -3.37 -0.39 -12.77
CA ARG A 72 -2.48 -0.95 -13.81
C ARG A 72 -3.24 -1.61 -14.95
N LYS A 73 -4.30 -2.36 -14.66
CA LYS A 73 -5.17 -2.95 -15.69
C LYS A 73 -5.84 -1.88 -16.53
N LYS A 74 -6.35 -0.81 -15.89
CA LYS A 74 -6.94 0.34 -16.57
C LYS A 74 -5.90 1.10 -17.40
N ALA A 75 -4.69 1.30 -16.89
CA ALA A 75 -3.58 1.93 -17.61
C ALA A 75 -3.13 1.10 -18.81
N LYS A 76 -2.96 -0.23 -18.66
CA LYS A 76 -2.66 -1.14 -19.78
C LYS A 76 -3.74 -1.11 -20.85
N ASN A 77 -5.02 -1.10 -20.46
CA ASN A 77 -6.14 -0.98 -21.39
C ASN A 77 -6.18 0.40 -22.06
N ARG A 78 -5.71 1.45 -21.37
CA ARG A 78 -5.55 2.80 -21.91
C ARG A 78 -4.29 2.98 -22.75
N MET A 79 -3.23 2.19 -22.60
CA MET A 79 -2.00 2.28 -23.42
C MET A 79 -2.20 1.88 -24.90
N ILE A 80 -3.42 1.52 -25.31
CA ILE A 80 -3.85 1.54 -26.71
C ILE A 80 -4.12 3.01 -27.19
N ALA A 81 -4.10 3.97 -26.27
CA ALA A 81 -4.25 5.42 -26.42
C ALA A 81 -3.40 6.16 -25.36
N GLU A 82 -2.10 6.31 -25.66
CA GLU A 82 -1.09 7.20 -25.03
C GLU A 82 -0.69 6.99 -23.54
N PRO A 83 0.61 7.19 -23.18
CA PRO A 83 1.10 7.02 -21.82
C PRO A 83 1.37 8.36 -21.11
N THR A 84 0.78 8.57 -19.93
CA THR A 84 1.33 9.47 -18.91
C THR A 84 1.06 8.88 -17.52
N VAL A 85 2.12 8.39 -16.88
CA VAL A 85 2.07 7.87 -15.50
C VAL A 85 3.19 8.55 -14.73
N SER A 86 2.87 9.67 -14.09
CA SER A 86 3.77 10.29 -13.09
C SER A 86 3.04 11.03 -11.97
N ASP A 87 1.80 11.51 -12.17
CA ASP A 87 1.22 12.48 -11.23
C ASP A 87 0.30 11.91 -10.12
N PHE A 88 0.02 10.61 -10.11
CA PHE A 88 -1.00 10.07 -9.19
C PHE A 88 -0.50 9.93 -7.74
N PHE A 89 0.79 9.62 -7.53
CA PHE A 89 1.35 9.46 -6.19
C PHE A 89 1.87 10.77 -5.57
N LEU A 90 2.23 11.76 -6.39
CA LEU A 90 2.63 13.10 -5.95
C LEU A 90 1.46 13.90 -5.36
N ASN A 91 0.23 13.72 -5.87
CA ASN A 91 -0.97 14.44 -5.42
C ASN A 91 -1.66 13.83 -4.18
N TYR A 92 -1.20 12.69 -3.65
CA TYR A 92 -1.73 12.08 -2.42
C TYR A 92 -1.49 12.96 -1.18
N GLN A 93 -0.57 13.93 -1.24
CA GLN A 93 -0.08 14.68 -0.08
C GLN A 93 -0.90 15.93 0.29
N GLN A 94 -1.95 16.29 -0.45
CA GLN A 94 -2.73 17.50 -0.18
C GLN A 94 -4.24 17.21 -0.14
N SER A 95 -4.74 16.60 0.93
CA SER A 95 -6.15 16.83 1.30
C SER A 95 -6.38 16.67 2.81
N PRO A 96 -7.21 17.54 3.43
CA PRO A 96 -7.14 17.79 4.86
C PRO A 96 -8.38 17.26 5.58
N SER A 97 -8.25 16.26 6.45
CA SER A 97 -9.30 15.98 7.45
C SER A 97 -8.74 15.43 8.78
N THR A 98 -8.98 16.24 9.82
CA THR A 98 -9.21 15.90 11.24
C THR A 98 -8.29 14.88 11.93
N ASN A 99 -6.99 15.19 11.98
CA ASN A 99 -6.07 15.06 13.15
C ASN A 99 -4.69 15.58 12.71
N LYS A 100 -4.64 16.87 12.40
CA LYS A 100 -3.66 17.47 11.47
C LYS A 100 -2.25 17.68 12.02
N ALA A 101 -2.05 17.69 13.34
CA ALA A 101 -0.70 17.93 13.87
C ALA A 101 0.14 16.65 13.81
N ASP A 102 -0.28 15.59 14.51
CA ASP A 102 0.52 14.37 14.63
C ASP A 102 0.56 13.55 13.34
N THR A 103 -0.54 13.46 12.58
CA THR A 103 -0.59 12.63 11.37
C THR A 103 0.23 13.24 10.23
N ASN A 104 0.22 14.58 10.08
CA ASN A 104 1.05 15.26 9.08
C ASN A 104 2.52 15.27 9.49
N LEU A 105 2.84 15.37 10.78
CA LEU A 105 4.20 15.26 11.29
C LEU A 105 4.75 13.85 11.00
N ARG A 106 4.01 12.79 11.37
CA ARG A 106 4.36 11.39 11.10
C ARG A 106 4.55 11.08 9.61
N MET A 107 3.70 11.63 8.75
CA MET A 107 3.84 11.45 7.29
C MET A 107 5.07 12.19 6.75
N LYS A 108 5.36 13.40 7.24
CA LYS A 108 6.61 14.11 6.91
C LYS A 108 7.84 13.32 7.33
N ASP A 109 7.83 12.70 8.51
CA ASP A 109 8.96 11.91 9.03
C ASP A 109 9.23 10.68 8.17
N ILE A 110 8.18 9.99 7.71
CA ILE A 110 8.31 8.86 6.77
C ILE A 110 8.87 9.35 5.42
N HIS A 111 8.39 10.48 4.90
CA HIS A 111 8.89 11.04 3.64
C HIS A 111 10.36 11.44 3.72
N VAL A 112 10.76 12.08 4.81
CA VAL A 112 12.15 12.43 5.09
C VAL A 112 12.99 11.15 5.18
N ALA A 113 12.54 10.14 5.92
CA ALA A 113 13.26 8.87 6.03
C ALA A 113 13.43 8.15 4.68
N VAL A 114 12.38 8.13 3.84
CA VAL A 114 12.46 7.57 2.48
C VAL A 114 13.36 8.41 1.57
N TYR A 115 13.38 9.72 1.73
CA TYR A 115 14.26 10.59 0.96
C TYR A 115 15.74 10.33 1.25
N HIS A 116 16.07 10.07 2.52
CA HIS A 116 17.43 9.79 3.02
C HIS A 116 17.88 8.33 2.84
N LEU A 117 17.04 7.45 2.29
CA LEU A 117 17.48 6.11 1.90
C LEU A 117 18.57 6.22 0.83
N PRO A 118 19.68 5.46 0.95
CA PRO A 118 20.64 5.30 -0.14
C PRO A 118 19.92 4.89 -1.42
N GLN A 119 20.30 5.49 -2.55
CA GLN A 119 19.60 5.32 -3.83
C GLN A 119 19.41 3.84 -4.23
N ILE A 120 20.42 3.02 -3.91
CA ILE A 120 20.43 1.56 -4.12
C ILE A 120 19.27 0.83 -3.42
N PHE A 121 18.78 1.35 -2.29
CA PHE A 121 17.64 0.81 -1.54
C PHE A 121 16.35 1.56 -1.87
N LYS A 122 16.45 2.87 -2.10
CA LYS A 122 15.32 3.77 -2.35
C LYS A 122 14.53 3.36 -3.58
N GLN A 123 15.20 3.11 -4.72
CA GLN A 123 14.52 2.88 -5.99
C GLN A 123 13.77 1.53 -6.04
N PRO A 124 14.35 0.39 -5.64
CA PRO A 124 13.60 -0.86 -5.48
C PRO A 124 12.46 -0.74 -4.47
N PHE A 125 12.68 -0.03 -3.36
CA PHE A 125 11.66 0.18 -2.34
C PHE A 125 10.49 1.03 -2.84
N LEU A 126 10.74 2.10 -3.61
CA LEU A 126 9.70 2.93 -4.19
C LEU A 126 8.85 2.16 -5.19
N LEU A 127 9.45 1.37 -6.09
CA LEU A 127 8.69 0.53 -7.02
C LEU A 127 7.88 -0.54 -6.28
N TYR A 128 8.47 -1.18 -5.27
CA TYR A 128 7.73 -2.11 -4.41
C TYR A 128 6.59 -1.42 -3.67
N TYR A 129 6.85 -0.22 -3.15
CA TYR A 129 5.83 0.62 -2.57
C TYR A 129 4.75 0.86 -3.61
N GLU A 130 5.00 1.36 -4.82
CA GLU A 130 4.03 1.51 -5.92
C GLU A 130 3.33 0.21 -6.38
N GLY A 131 3.64 -0.92 -5.76
CA GLY A 131 2.94 -2.20 -5.88
C GLY A 131 3.49 -3.09 -6.98
N TYR A 132 4.71 -2.81 -7.46
CA TYR A 132 5.40 -3.72 -8.36
C TYR A 132 5.78 -5.01 -7.61
N LYS A 133 5.59 -6.15 -8.27
CA LYS A 133 6.03 -7.44 -7.75
C LYS A 133 7.55 -7.52 -7.85
N TYR A 134 8.18 -8.30 -6.97
CA TYR A 134 9.64 -8.41 -6.94
C TYR A 134 10.28 -8.78 -8.29
N PHE A 135 9.64 -9.63 -9.10
CA PHE A 135 10.15 -9.97 -10.43
C PHE A 135 10.01 -8.81 -11.42
N GLU A 136 8.89 -8.07 -11.39
CA GLU A 136 8.70 -6.88 -12.24
C GLU A 136 9.76 -5.82 -11.92
N ILE A 137 10.11 -5.65 -10.64
CA ILE A 137 11.17 -4.73 -10.21
C ILE A 137 12.54 -5.21 -10.68
N ALA A 138 12.81 -6.52 -10.59
CA ALA A 138 14.04 -7.13 -11.09
C ALA A 138 14.21 -6.88 -12.59
N ASP A 139 13.13 -7.02 -13.35
CA ASP A 139 13.11 -6.76 -14.79
C ASP A 139 13.29 -5.25 -15.10
N ILE A 140 12.61 -4.36 -14.36
CA ILE A 140 12.71 -2.90 -14.55
C ILE A 140 14.12 -2.40 -14.23
N LEU A 141 14.74 -2.89 -13.15
CA LEU A 141 16.05 -2.45 -12.70
C LEU A 141 17.21 -3.25 -13.30
N GLN A 142 16.91 -4.31 -14.07
CA GLN A 142 17.91 -5.21 -14.68
C GLN A 142 18.85 -5.81 -13.63
N GLU A 143 18.29 -6.28 -12.51
CA GLU A 143 19.03 -6.84 -11.38
C GLU A 143 18.46 -8.18 -10.93
N PRO A 144 19.27 -9.07 -10.32
CA PRO A 144 18.79 -10.36 -9.84
C PRO A 144 17.66 -10.22 -8.81
N LEU A 145 16.67 -11.11 -8.87
CA LEU A 145 15.54 -11.15 -7.94
C LEU A 145 15.98 -11.23 -6.46
N GLY A 146 17.07 -11.94 -6.17
CA GLY A 146 17.65 -12.02 -4.83
C GLY A 146 18.15 -10.67 -4.33
N THR A 147 18.76 -9.87 -5.21
CA THR A 147 19.23 -8.51 -4.94
C THR A 147 18.08 -7.56 -4.66
N ILE A 148 17.00 -7.65 -5.43
CA ILE A 148 15.79 -6.85 -5.19
C ILE A 148 15.18 -7.16 -3.81
N LYS A 149 15.04 -8.45 -3.47
CA LYS A 149 14.54 -8.88 -2.15
C LYS A 149 15.40 -8.33 -1.02
N SER A 150 16.72 -8.44 -1.14
CA SER A 150 17.64 -7.97 -0.10
C SER A 150 17.60 -6.44 0.03
N ARG A 151 17.62 -5.69 -1.07
CA ARG A 151 17.56 -4.22 -1.07
C ARG A 151 16.26 -3.69 -0.45
N ILE A 152 15.11 -4.29 -0.78
CA ILE A 152 13.82 -3.91 -0.18
C ILE A 152 13.79 -4.27 1.31
N HIS A 153 14.34 -5.42 1.70
CA HIS A 153 14.46 -5.79 3.11
C HIS A 153 15.32 -4.77 3.89
N PHE A 154 16.48 -4.37 3.36
CA PHE A 154 17.34 -3.36 3.97
C PHE A 154 16.66 -2.00 4.04
N ALA A 155 15.97 -1.57 2.98
CA ALA A 155 15.19 -0.33 2.98
C ALA A 155 14.18 -0.32 4.15
N ARG A 156 13.41 -1.40 4.32
CA ARG A 156 12.44 -1.53 5.42
C ARG A 156 13.12 -1.48 6.79
N LYS A 157 14.30 -2.09 6.94
CA LYS A 157 15.06 -2.07 8.20
C LYS A 157 15.52 -0.66 8.56
N ILE A 158 16.06 0.10 7.60
CA ILE A 158 16.51 1.49 7.79
C ILE A 158 15.32 2.39 8.13
N LEU A 159 14.22 2.28 7.40
CA LEU A 159 13.02 3.08 7.67
C LEU A 159 12.45 2.79 9.06
N LYS A 160 12.46 1.52 9.48
CA LYS A 160 12.01 1.14 10.83
C LYS A 160 12.86 1.74 11.94
N THR A 161 14.16 1.98 11.72
CA THR A 161 15.03 2.65 12.71
C THR A 161 14.87 4.17 12.72
N GLN A 162 14.48 4.77 11.61
CA GLN A 162 14.33 6.23 11.48
C GLN A 162 12.94 6.74 11.87
N VAL A 163 11.91 5.89 11.83
CA VAL A 163 10.55 6.24 12.24
C VAL A 163 10.34 5.79 13.69
N PRO A 164 10.28 6.71 14.67
CA PRO A 164 10.09 6.34 16.08
C PRO A 164 8.75 5.60 16.27
N ARG A 165 8.79 4.52 17.06
CA ARG A 165 7.58 3.82 17.50
C ARG A 165 6.97 4.59 18.67
N HIS A 166 5.90 5.32 18.43
CA HIS A 166 5.02 5.87 19.47
C HIS A 166 3.62 5.28 19.33
#